data_AF-A0A0C1V854-F1
#
_entry.id   AF-A0A0C1V854-F1
#
_cell.length_a   1.000
_cell.length_b   1.000
_cell.length_c   1.000
_cell.angle_alpha   90.00
_cell.angle_beta   90.00
_cell.angle_gamma   90.00
#
_symmetry.space_group_name_H-M   'P 1'
#
loop_
_entity.id
_entity.type
_entity.pdbx_description
1 polymer ?
#
loop_
_entity_poly.entity_id
_entity_poly.type
_entity_poly.pdbx_seq_one_letter_code
_entity_poly.pdbx_strand_id
1 'polypeptide(L)'
;MHTDLKKMMEIKKIHGIVHPSETFFVVDSMIGQDIINSSKVFDEMFSLTGIVLTKMDGDSRGGCALSIKEITGKPIAFLGTGENVKSMEGFHPHKIVSRILGKEDISSLMDDIKKEFSINFQKNIFQKSQKNVYKFNLNDLLEQLNYISSADNIKRILERIPHVGYGLNKFTKDMDETFFKKMRAIIQSMTYEERSNPEIIKGSRKKRISFGSGTKIQEVNFLLKKFQEIKRIEKSLRKRKFLSS
;
A
#
# COMPACT_ATOMS: atom_id res chain seq x y z
N MET A 1 -31.29 -9.73 -14.50
CA MET A 1 -30.72 -10.96 -15.11
C MET A 1 -31.34 -12.17 -14.44
N HIS A 2 -31.97 -13.07 -15.21
CA HIS A 2 -32.53 -14.31 -14.67
C HIS A 2 -31.42 -15.28 -14.28
N THR A 3 -31.41 -15.72 -13.02
CA THR A 3 -30.57 -16.83 -12.54
C THR A 3 -31.00 -18.10 -13.26
N ASP A 4 -30.20 -18.55 -14.21
CA ASP A 4 -30.44 -19.81 -14.92
C ASP A 4 -30.16 -20.99 -13.96
N LEU A 5 -31.23 -21.53 -13.37
CA LEU A 5 -31.18 -22.60 -12.38
C LEU A 5 -30.40 -23.83 -12.87
N LYS A 6 -30.45 -24.13 -14.18
CA LYS A 6 -29.70 -25.26 -14.75
C LYS A 6 -28.20 -25.06 -14.60
N LYS A 7 -27.69 -23.86 -14.93
CA LYS A 7 -26.27 -23.51 -14.80
C LYS A 7 -25.83 -23.47 -13.33
N MET A 8 -26.69 -22.98 -12.43
CA MET A 8 -26.38 -22.98 -11.00
C MET A 8 -26.22 -24.39 -10.44
N MET A 9 -27.09 -25.34 -10.84
CA MET A 9 -26.94 -26.73 -10.43
C MET A 9 -25.67 -27.37 -10.98
N GLU A 10 -25.27 -27.03 -12.21
CA GLU A 10 -24.02 -27.51 -12.80
C GLU A 10 -22.80 -27.00 -12.01
N ILE A 11 -22.75 -25.70 -11.70
CA ILE A 11 -21.67 -25.13 -10.89
C ILE A 11 -21.65 -25.74 -9.49
N LYS A 12 -22.82 -26.07 -8.91
CA LYS A 12 -22.91 -26.73 -7.60
C LYS A 12 -22.29 -28.14 -7.61
N LYS A 13 -22.47 -28.88 -8.70
CA LYS A 13 -21.80 -30.17 -8.89
C LYS A 13 -20.28 -30.01 -8.96
N ILE A 14 -19.80 -29.02 -9.73
CA ILE A 14 -18.36 -28.74 -9.85
C ILE A 14 -17.77 -28.34 -8.49
N HIS A 15 -18.43 -27.44 -7.77
CA HIS A 15 -18.00 -26.99 -6.44
C HIS A 15 -17.89 -28.16 -5.45
N GLY A 16 -18.87 -29.06 -5.46
CA GLY A 16 -18.87 -30.26 -4.62
C GLY A 16 -17.81 -31.31 -4.98
N ILE A 17 -17.23 -31.28 -6.18
CA ILE A 17 -16.12 -32.16 -6.59
C ILE A 17 -14.77 -31.52 -6.26
N VAL A 18 -14.63 -30.22 -6.54
CA VAL A 18 -13.35 -29.51 -6.46
C VAL A 18 -13.02 -29.08 -5.02
N HIS A 19 -14.03 -28.87 -4.17
CA HIS A 19 -13.87 -28.39 -2.79
C HIS A 19 -12.93 -27.17 -2.69
N PRO A 20 -13.27 -26.05 -3.37
CA PRO A 20 -12.38 -24.90 -3.42
C PRO A 20 -12.22 -24.27 -2.02
N SER A 21 -10.99 -23.89 -1.67
CA SER A 21 -10.70 -23.14 -0.44
C SER A 21 -11.33 -21.75 -0.44
N GLU A 22 -11.43 -21.15 -1.62
CA GLU A 22 -11.87 -19.77 -1.81
C GLU A 22 -12.88 -19.70 -2.96
N THR A 23 -14.05 -19.12 -2.71
CA THR A 23 -15.07 -18.88 -3.75
C THR A 23 -15.36 -17.39 -3.82
N PHE A 24 -15.02 -16.78 -4.96
CA PHE A 24 -15.21 -15.35 -5.18
C PHE A 24 -16.41 -15.07 -6.09
N PHE A 25 -17.24 -14.11 -5.70
CA PHE A 25 -18.31 -13.58 -6.56
C PHE A 25 -17.82 -12.32 -7.28
N VAL A 26 -17.84 -12.37 -8.61
CA VAL A 26 -17.35 -11.28 -9.45
C VAL A 26 -18.53 -10.42 -9.90
N VAL A 27 -18.43 -9.12 -9.62
CA VAL A 27 -19.50 -8.15 -9.87
C VAL A 27 -18.96 -6.96 -10.66
N ASP A 28 -19.75 -6.47 -11.60
CA ASP A 28 -19.53 -5.20 -12.27
C ASP A 28 -20.06 -4.03 -11.42
N SER A 29 -19.22 -3.05 -11.13
CA SER A 29 -19.56 -1.90 -10.28
C SER A 29 -20.61 -0.97 -10.88
N MET A 30 -20.85 -1.05 -12.20
CA MET A 30 -21.90 -0.30 -12.88
C MET A 30 -23.28 -0.93 -12.70
N ILE A 31 -23.35 -2.21 -12.35
CA ILE A 31 -24.62 -2.89 -12.14
C ILE A 31 -25.18 -2.47 -10.77
N GLY A 32 -26.35 -1.84 -10.80
CA GLY A 32 -27.04 -1.28 -9.64
C GLY A 32 -27.71 -2.34 -8.76
N GLN A 33 -28.95 -2.07 -8.33
CA GLN A 33 -29.65 -2.87 -7.32
C GLN A 33 -29.89 -4.34 -7.70
N ASP A 34 -29.91 -4.69 -8.99
CA ASP A 34 -30.16 -6.07 -9.44
C ASP A 34 -29.09 -7.08 -8.98
N ILE A 35 -27.86 -6.62 -8.74
CA ILE A 35 -26.78 -7.51 -8.30
C ILE A 35 -26.94 -7.95 -6.84
N ILE A 36 -27.69 -7.17 -6.05
CA ILE A 36 -27.97 -7.43 -4.63
C ILE A 36 -28.66 -8.79 -4.47
N ASN A 37 -29.75 -9.01 -5.21
CA ASN A 37 -30.51 -10.25 -5.11
C ASN A 37 -29.73 -11.44 -5.64
N SER A 38 -28.96 -11.24 -6.71
CA SER A 38 -28.10 -12.29 -7.26
C SER A 38 -27.02 -12.70 -6.25
N SER A 39 -26.36 -11.73 -5.60
CA SER A 39 -25.29 -12.00 -4.63
C SER A 39 -25.76 -12.83 -3.43
N LYS A 40 -26.99 -12.60 -2.94
CA LYS A 40 -27.60 -13.42 -1.87
C LYS A 40 -27.77 -14.86 -2.29
N VAL A 41 -28.38 -15.08 -3.47
CA VAL A 41 -28.64 -16.42 -4.00
C VAL A 41 -27.34 -17.20 -4.24
N PHE A 42 -26.28 -16.53 -4.71
CA PHE A 42 -24.97 -17.15 -4.87
C PHE A 42 -24.30 -17.45 -3.52
N ASP A 43 -24.44 -16.58 -2.53
CA ASP A 43 -23.88 -16.84 -1.19
C ASP A 43 -24.55 -18.04 -0.51
N GLU A 44 -25.87 -18.12 -0.59
CA GLU A 44 -26.63 -19.25 -0.05
C GLU A 44 -26.25 -20.59 -0.69
N MET A 45 -25.96 -20.60 -2.00
CA MET A 45 -25.63 -21.83 -2.72
C MET A 45 -24.17 -22.27 -2.60
N PHE A 46 -23.24 -21.32 -2.57
CA PHE A 46 -21.81 -21.61 -2.73
C PHE A 46 -20.94 -21.19 -1.55
N SER A 47 -21.52 -20.55 -0.52
CA SER A 47 -20.80 -20.03 0.66
C SER A 47 -19.60 -19.18 0.24
N LEU A 48 -19.87 -18.00 -0.31
CA LEU A 48 -18.83 -17.15 -0.87
C LEU A 48 -17.84 -16.74 0.22
N THR A 49 -16.55 -16.74 -0.11
CA THR A 49 -15.51 -16.26 0.81
C THR A 49 -15.25 -14.78 0.63
N GLY A 50 -15.44 -14.27 -0.59
CA GLY A 50 -15.25 -12.85 -0.87
C GLY A 50 -15.84 -12.39 -2.20
N ILE A 51 -15.71 -11.10 -2.46
CA ILE A 51 -16.24 -10.44 -3.65
C ILE A 51 -15.12 -9.75 -4.41
N VAL A 52 -15.24 -9.75 -5.73
CA VAL A 52 -14.39 -8.98 -6.64
C VAL A 52 -15.26 -7.98 -7.39
N LEU A 53 -14.93 -6.70 -7.29
CA LEU A 53 -15.61 -5.65 -8.05
C LEU A 53 -14.79 -5.31 -9.29
N THR A 54 -15.41 -5.20 -10.45
CA THR A 54 -14.77 -4.84 -11.73
C THR A 54 -15.33 -3.52 -12.25
N LYS A 55 -14.65 -2.92 -13.26
CA LYS A 55 -15.02 -1.63 -13.89
C LYS A 55 -15.06 -0.43 -12.95
N MET A 56 -14.22 -0.46 -11.92
CA MET A 56 -14.08 0.59 -10.91
C MET A 56 -13.32 1.83 -11.40
N ASP A 57 -12.89 1.84 -12.66
CA ASP A 57 -12.35 2.97 -13.41
C ASP A 57 -13.42 3.88 -14.00
N GLY A 58 -14.66 3.39 -14.15
CA GLY A 58 -15.79 4.19 -14.59
C GLY A 58 -16.33 5.15 -13.51
N ASP A 59 -17.29 5.99 -13.90
CA ASP A 59 -17.92 7.02 -13.06
C ASP A 59 -18.86 6.46 -11.97
N SER A 60 -18.83 5.14 -11.78
CA SER A 60 -19.54 4.48 -10.68
C SER A 60 -18.95 4.95 -9.36
N ARG A 61 -19.73 5.72 -8.58
CA ARG A 61 -19.34 6.30 -7.30
C ARG A 61 -19.08 5.28 -6.19
N GLY A 62 -18.79 4.01 -6.49
CA GLY A 62 -18.43 2.98 -5.51
C GLY A 62 -19.55 2.52 -4.57
N GLY A 63 -20.78 3.05 -4.69
CA GLY A 63 -21.91 2.68 -3.81
C GLY A 63 -22.30 1.20 -3.87
N CYS A 64 -22.05 0.52 -5.00
CA CYS A 64 -22.26 -0.91 -5.17
C CYS A 64 -21.44 -1.74 -4.17
N ALA A 65 -20.21 -1.29 -3.86
CA ALA A 65 -19.34 -1.95 -2.87
C ALA A 65 -19.98 -1.99 -1.48
N LEU A 66 -20.59 -0.88 -1.06
CA LEU A 66 -21.24 -0.77 0.24
C LEU A 66 -22.47 -1.68 0.31
N SER A 67 -23.34 -1.60 -0.70
CA SER A 67 -24.56 -2.40 -0.74
C SER A 67 -24.28 -3.90 -0.70
N ILE A 68 -23.32 -4.39 -1.49
CA ILE A 68 -23.01 -5.83 -1.52
C ILE A 68 -22.37 -6.26 -0.20
N LYS A 69 -21.48 -5.44 0.38
CA LYS A 69 -20.86 -5.75 1.67
C LYS A 69 -21.91 -5.86 2.78
N GLU A 70 -22.87 -4.94 2.81
CA GLU A 70 -23.95 -4.93 3.80
C GLU A 70 -24.86 -6.15 3.67
N ILE A 71 -25.18 -6.53 2.43
CA ILE A 71 -26.13 -7.62 2.15
C ILE A 71 -25.52 -9.01 2.33
N THR A 72 -24.31 -9.22 1.80
CA THR A 72 -23.66 -10.54 1.81
C THR A 72 -22.83 -10.76 3.07
N GLY A 73 -22.44 -9.69 3.78
CA GLY A 73 -21.48 -9.73 4.87
C GLY A 73 -20.05 -10.08 4.45
N LYS A 74 -19.81 -10.49 3.20
CA LYS A 74 -18.51 -11.00 2.73
C LYS A 74 -17.51 -9.89 2.45
N PRO A 75 -16.21 -10.09 2.72
CA PRO A 75 -15.18 -9.10 2.39
C PRO A 75 -15.07 -8.89 0.88
N ILE A 76 -14.83 -7.65 0.47
CA ILE A 76 -14.38 -7.35 -0.89
C ILE A 76 -12.87 -7.56 -0.91
N ALA A 77 -12.38 -8.43 -1.77
CA ALA A 77 -10.96 -8.80 -1.83
C ALA A 77 -10.21 -7.97 -2.88
N PHE A 78 -10.79 -7.80 -4.07
CA PHE A 78 -10.13 -7.17 -5.21
C PHE A 78 -11.02 -6.17 -5.96
N LEU A 79 -10.36 -5.22 -6.62
CA LEU A 79 -10.92 -4.19 -7.47
C LEU A 79 -10.27 -4.24 -8.85
N GLY A 80 -11.06 -4.40 -9.91
CA GLY A 80 -10.64 -4.23 -11.29
C GLY A 80 -10.82 -2.76 -11.71
N THR A 81 -9.71 -2.07 -11.95
CA THR A 81 -9.61 -0.65 -12.31
C THR A 81 -9.24 -0.44 -13.79
N GLY A 82 -9.54 -1.42 -14.64
CA GLY A 82 -9.31 -1.34 -16.08
C GLY A 82 -9.29 -2.72 -16.74
N GLU A 83 -9.02 -2.74 -18.04
CA GLU A 83 -9.11 -3.96 -18.86
C GLU A 83 -7.82 -4.80 -18.87
N ASN A 84 -6.68 -4.22 -18.48
CA ASN A 84 -5.40 -4.91 -18.51
C ASN A 84 -5.28 -5.91 -17.35
N VAL A 85 -4.51 -6.98 -17.54
CA VAL A 85 -4.20 -7.99 -16.49
C VAL A 85 -3.57 -7.35 -15.24
N LYS A 86 -2.86 -6.22 -15.41
CA LYS A 86 -2.24 -5.47 -14.31
C LYS A 86 -3.19 -4.51 -13.59
N SER A 87 -4.42 -4.35 -14.08
CA SER A 87 -5.43 -3.42 -13.54
C SER A 87 -6.28 -4.06 -12.43
N MET A 88 -5.77 -5.08 -11.74
CA MET A 88 -6.41 -5.66 -10.58
C MET A 88 -5.64 -5.25 -9.32
N GLU A 89 -6.34 -4.59 -8.39
CA GLU A 89 -5.79 -4.08 -7.15
C GLU A 89 -6.47 -4.74 -5.95
N GLY A 90 -5.77 -4.82 -4.82
CA GLY A 90 -6.38 -5.21 -3.54
C GLY A 90 -7.39 -4.16 -3.08
N PHE A 91 -8.45 -4.62 -2.42
CA PHE A 91 -9.46 -3.72 -1.85
C PHE A 91 -8.90 -2.93 -0.67
N HIS A 92 -9.07 -1.61 -0.72
CA HIS A 92 -8.67 -0.70 0.34
C HIS A 92 -9.86 0.21 0.71
N PRO A 93 -10.47 0.03 1.89
CA PRO A 93 -11.67 0.78 2.30
C PRO A 93 -11.51 2.30 2.17
N HIS A 94 -10.36 2.83 2.62
CA HIS A 94 -10.08 4.27 2.59
C HIS A 94 -10.13 4.87 1.17
N LYS A 95 -9.70 4.13 0.14
CA LYS A 95 -9.73 4.61 -1.25
C LYS A 95 -11.15 4.64 -1.80
N ILE A 96 -11.96 3.64 -1.48
CA ILE A 96 -13.35 3.57 -1.93
C ILE A 96 -14.20 4.64 -1.27
N VAL A 97 -14.03 4.84 0.03
CA VAL A 97 -14.75 5.90 0.75
C VAL A 97 -14.39 7.29 0.21
N SER A 98 -13.10 7.53 -0.10
CA SER A 98 -12.69 8.78 -0.74
C SER A 98 -13.33 9.03 -2.11
N ARG A 99 -13.67 7.97 -2.84
CA ARG A 99 -14.33 8.04 -4.14
C ARG A 99 -15.84 8.22 -4.01
N ILE A 100 -16.47 7.61 -3.01
CA ILE A 100 -17.91 7.76 -2.71
C ILE A 100 -18.22 9.19 -2.23
N LEU A 101 -17.44 9.70 -1.29
CA LEU A 101 -17.72 10.94 -0.57
C LEU A 101 -17.28 12.21 -1.31
N GLY A 102 -16.48 12.10 -2.37
CA GLY A 102 -15.85 13.27 -2.98
C GLY A 102 -14.82 13.92 -2.04
N LYS A 103 -13.95 14.78 -2.57
CA LYS A 103 -12.76 15.29 -1.84
C LYS A 103 -13.07 16.11 -0.58
N GLU A 104 -14.32 16.51 -0.36
CA GLU A 104 -14.74 17.46 0.68
C GLU A 104 -15.08 16.76 2.01
N ASP A 105 -15.74 15.61 1.99
CA ASP A 105 -16.16 14.87 3.20
C ASP A 105 -15.10 13.90 3.75
N ILE A 106 -14.00 13.71 3.01
CA ILE A 106 -12.87 12.89 3.45
C ILE A 106 -12.22 13.49 4.69
N SER A 107 -12.19 14.82 4.87
CA SER A 107 -11.47 15.41 6.00
C SER A 107 -12.04 14.95 7.34
N SER A 108 -13.37 14.95 7.49
CA SER A 108 -14.04 14.56 8.73
C SER A 108 -13.88 13.07 9.03
N LEU A 109 -14.10 12.20 8.03
CA LEU A 109 -13.94 10.76 8.22
C LEU A 109 -12.46 10.35 8.36
N MET A 110 -11.55 11.06 7.70
CA MET A 110 -10.12 10.84 7.85
C MET A 110 -9.64 11.29 9.22
N ASP A 111 -10.32 12.23 9.88
CA ASP A 111 -10.04 12.57 11.29
C ASP A 111 -10.58 11.51 12.26
N ASP A 112 -11.71 10.86 11.96
CA ASP A 112 -12.24 9.76 12.77
C ASP A 112 -11.50 8.43 12.53
N ILE A 113 -11.15 8.11 11.29
CA ILE A 113 -10.26 7.00 10.93
C ILE A 113 -8.86 7.28 11.46
N LYS A 114 -8.35 8.53 11.41
CA LYS A 114 -7.10 8.86 12.10
C LYS A 114 -7.25 8.55 13.58
N LYS A 115 -8.34 8.88 14.27
CA LYS A 115 -8.48 8.53 15.71
C LYS A 115 -8.41 7.03 15.94
N GLU A 116 -9.04 6.18 15.13
CA GLU A 116 -8.99 4.72 15.30
C GLU A 116 -7.70 4.06 14.80
N PHE A 117 -7.22 4.40 13.60
CA PHE A 117 -5.98 3.84 13.02
C PHE A 117 -4.71 4.36 13.70
N SER A 118 -4.74 5.59 14.23
CA SER A 118 -3.62 6.16 14.99
C SER A 118 -3.35 5.38 16.26
N ILE A 119 -4.34 4.74 16.88
CA ILE A 119 -4.13 3.96 18.10
C ILE A 119 -3.19 2.77 17.85
N ASN A 120 -3.15 2.18 16.65
CA ASN A 120 -2.33 0.99 16.38
C ASN A 120 -1.03 1.28 15.60
N PHE A 121 -1.03 2.22 14.65
CA PHE A 121 0.20 2.58 13.92
C PHE A 121 1.06 3.57 14.71
N GLN A 122 0.44 4.53 15.42
CA GLN A 122 1.19 5.40 16.30
C GLN A 122 1.70 4.65 17.52
N LYS A 123 1.02 3.65 18.10
CA LYS A 123 1.59 2.92 19.26
C LYS A 123 2.98 2.35 18.98
N ASN A 124 3.25 1.76 17.82
CA ASN A 124 4.58 1.20 17.54
C ASN A 124 5.65 2.25 17.21
N ILE A 125 5.30 3.36 16.54
CA ILE A 125 6.23 4.45 16.21
C ILE A 125 6.40 5.42 17.39
N PHE A 126 5.33 5.76 18.12
CA PHE A 126 5.33 6.55 19.36
C PHE A 126 5.97 5.77 20.52
N GLN A 127 5.72 4.48 20.73
CA GLN A 127 6.42 3.74 21.80
C GLN A 127 7.93 3.65 21.52
N LYS A 128 8.33 3.57 20.23
CA LYS A 128 9.74 3.68 19.83
C LYS A 128 10.26 5.12 19.94
N SER A 129 9.45 6.15 19.66
CA SER A 129 9.86 7.57 19.69
C SER A 129 9.76 8.26 21.05
N GLN A 130 9.05 7.68 22.02
CA GLN A 130 8.94 8.20 23.40
C GLN A 130 10.20 7.95 24.21
N LYS A 131 11.05 7.00 23.80
CA LYS A 131 12.41 6.90 24.31
C LYS A 131 13.29 7.81 23.47
N ASN A 132 13.93 8.80 24.09
CA ASN A 132 14.93 9.73 23.53
C ASN A 132 16.19 9.05 22.92
N VAL A 133 16.08 7.80 22.44
CA VAL A 133 17.16 6.89 22.03
C VAL A 133 16.93 6.32 20.62
N TYR A 134 15.78 6.57 19.97
CA TYR A 134 15.54 6.01 18.64
C TYR A 134 16.42 6.67 17.57
N LYS A 135 17.39 5.91 17.06
CA LYS A 135 18.24 6.27 15.93
C LYS A 135 17.66 5.66 14.66
N PHE A 136 17.16 6.51 13.78
CA PHE A 136 16.78 6.09 12.43
C PHE A 136 17.94 5.39 11.73
N ASN A 137 17.63 4.20 11.22
CA ASN A 137 18.58 3.28 10.60
C ASN A 137 18.01 2.74 9.27
N LEU A 138 18.78 1.88 8.57
CA LEU A 138 18.39 1.38 7.25
C LEU A 138 17.25 0.35 7.30
N ASN A 139 16.96 -0.28 8.44
CA ASN A 139 15.77 -1.12 8.57
C ASN A 139 14.51 -0.28 8.49
N ASP A 140 14.51 0.88 9.15
CA ASP A 140 13.40 1.82 9.12
C ASP A 140 13.19 2.38 7.70
N LEU A 141 14.30 2.70 7.01
CA LEU A 141 14.24 3.10 5.60
C LEU A 141 13.71 1.95 4.71
N LEU A 142 14.10 0.70 4.95
CA LEU A 142 13.62 -0.44 4.18
C LEU A 142 12.11 -0.64 4.35
N GLU A 143 11.61 -0.53 5.58
CA GLU A 143 10.17 -0.58 5.86
C GLU A 143 9.44 0.52 5.08
N GLN A 144 9.92 1.76 5.16
CA GLN A 144 9.35 2.88 4.39
C GLN A 144 9.37 2.60 2.88
N LEU A 145 10.46 2.06 2.34
CA LEU A 145 10.56 1.69 0.93
C LEU A 145 9.61 0.57 0.53
N ASN A 146 9.19 -0.30 1.44
CA ASN A 146 8.21 -1.35 1.15
C ASN A 146 6.78 -0.81 1.10
N TYR A 147 6.47 0.18 1.93
CA TYR A 147 5.17 0.87 1.88
C TYR A 147 5.04 1.83 0.70
N ILE A 148 6.17 2.32 0.17
CA ILE A 148 6.19 3.21 -0.98
C ILE A 148 6.34 2.36 -2.24
N SER A 149 5.21 2.08 -2.89
CA SER A 149 5.17 1.37 -4.17
C SER A 149 5.36 2.26 -5.40
N SER A 150 5.31 3.59 -5.25
CA SER A 150 5.34 4.54 -6.37
C SER A 150 6.20 5.77 -6.09
N ALA A 151 7.09 6.10 -7.04
CA ALA A 151 7.93 7.29 -7.02
C ALA A 151 7.11 8.59 -6.87
N ASP A 152 5.89 8.60 -7.41
CA ASP A 152 4.94 9.71 -7.32
C ASP A 152 4.54 10.07 -5.88
N ASN A 153 4.42 9.07 -5.00
CA ASN A 153 4.04 9.33 -3.61
C ASN A 153 5.16 10.01 -2.82
N ILE A 154 6.43 9.65 -3.10
CA ILE A 154 7.59 10.34 -2.51
C ILE A 154 7.67 11.77 -3.04
N LYS A 155 7.50 11.95 -4.35
CA LYS A 155 7.53 13.27 -4.99
C LYS A 155 6.52 14.23 -4.34
N ARG A 156 5.28 13.77 -4.14
CA ARG A 156 4.20 14.53 -3.48
C ARG A 156 4.48 14.86 -2.01
N ILE A 157 5.15 13.97 -1.26
CA ILE A 157 5.50 14.23 0.14
C ILE A 157 6.64 15.26 0.21
N LEU A 158 7.64 15.15 -0.66
CA LEU A 158 8.78 16.07 -0.71
C LEU A 158 8.37 17.48 -1.14
N GLU A 159 7.42 17.59 -2.07
CA GLU A 159 6.82 18.86 -2.51
C GLU A 159 6.06 19.60 -1.39
N ARG A 160 5.61 18.89 -0.35
CA ARG A 160 4.87 19.45 0.79
C ARG A 160 5.74 19.89 1.96
N ILE A 161 7.07 19.72 1.91
CA ILE A 161 7.97 20.16 2.99
C ILE A 161 8.42 21.60 2.74
N PRO A 162 8.00 22.58 3.57
CA PRO A 162 8.41 23.97 3.40
C PRO A 162 9.93 24.13 3.61
N HIS A 163 10.58 24.93 2.76
CA HIS A 163 12.01 25.29 2.80
C HIS A 163 13.03 24.24 2.32
N VAL A 164 12.62 23.14 1.68
CA VAL A 164 13.56 22.22 0.98
C VAL A 164 13.61 22.52 -0.54
N GLY A 165 12.80 23.48 -1.01
CA GLY A 165 12.55 23.77 -2.43
C GLY A 165 13.76 24.15 -3.30
N TYR A 166 14.86 24.66 -2.72
CA TYR A 166 16.00 25.12 -3.53
C TYR A 166 17.01 24.02 -3.92
N GLY A 167 16.92 22.81 -3.35
CA GLY A 167 17.84 21.69 -3.64
C GLY A 167 17.20 20.44 -4.25
N LEU A 168 15.87 20.39 -4.32
CA LEU A 168 15.13 19.16 -4.65
C LEU A 168 15.09 18.82 -6.13
N ASN A 169 15.18 19.80 -7.04
CA ASN A 169 15.12 19.54 -8.49
C ASN A 169 16.27 18.63 -8.99
N LYS A 170 17.40 18.59 -8.28
CA LYS A 170 18.52 17.68 -8.59
C LYS A 170 18.39 16.32 -7.91
N PHE A 171 17.50 16.21 -6.93
CA PHE A 171 17.29 15.02 -6.11
C PHE A 171 16.15 14.15 -6.66
N THR A 172 15.14 14.77 -7.25
CA THR A 172 13.95 14.10 -7.78
C THR A 172 14.09 13.66 -9.24
N LYS A 173 15.04 14.24 -10.00
CA LYS A 173 15.23 13.94 -11.43
C LYS A 173 15.76 12.52 -11.69
N ASP A 174 16.45 11.93 -10.70
CA ASP A 174 17.03 10.59 -10.79
C ASP A 174 16.23 9.54 -9.98
N MET A 175 15.09 9.94 -9.38
CA MET A 175 14.26 9.11 -8.50
C MET A 175 13.13 8.43 -9.27
N ASP A 176 13.51 7.56 -10.21
CA ASP A 176 12.56 6.71 -10.92
C ASP A 176 12.27 5.41 -10.15
N GLU A 177 11.26 4.66 -10.58
CA GLU A 177 10.91 3.36 -9.99
C GLU A 177 12.10 2.38 -9.99
N THR A 178 12.95 2.46 -11.01
CA THR A 178 14.20 1.67 -11.14
C THR A 178 15.21 2.02 -10.05
N PHE A 179 15.30 3.30 -9.67
CA PHE A 179 16.16 3.77 -8.59
C PHE A 179 15.72 3.18 -7.24
N PHE A 180 14.43 3.21 -6.93
CA PHE A 180 13.89 2.65 -5.69
C PHE A 180 14.06 1.13 -5.61
N LYS A 181 13.86 0.42 -6.73
CA LYS A 181 14.12 -1.03 -6.83
C LYS A 181 15.58 -1.36 -6.53
N LYS A 182 16.53 -0.62 -7.13
CA LYS A 182 17.96 -0.77 -6.84
C LYS A 182 18.29 -0.48 -5.37
N MET A 183 17.71 0.58 -4.80
CA MET A 183 17.93 0.96 -3.40
C MET A 183 17.48 -0.15 -2.45
N ARG A 184 16.31 -0.74 -2.72
CA ARG A 184 15.79 -1.90 -1.98
C ARG A 184 16.71 -3.11 -2.09
N ALA A 185 17.15 -3.45 -3.30
CA ALA A 185 18.06 -4.58 -3.53
C ALA A 185 19.39 -4.42 -2.78
N ILE A 186 19.97 -3.20 -2.77
CA ILE A 186 21.20 -2.90 -2.03
C ILE A 186 20.98 -3.08 -0.51
N ILE A 187 19.89 -2.54 0.04
CA ILE A 187 19.62 -2.65 1.50
C ILE A 187 19.32 -4.10 1.89
N GLN A 188 18.58 -4.85 1.06
CA GLN A 188 18.29 -6.27 1.30
C GLN A 188 19.56 -7.14 1.30
N SER A 189 20.60 -6.72 0.58
CA SER A 189 21.91 -7.40 0.58
C SER A 189 22.76 -7.16 1.84
N MET A 190 22.33 -6.23 2.69
CA MET A 190 22.97 -5.97 3.98
C MET A 190 22.48 -6.93 5.07
N THR A 191 23.33 -7.21 6.05
CA THR A 191 22.95 -7.90 7.29
C THR A 191 22.15 -6.97 8.22
N TYR A 192 21.44 -7.52 9.20
CA TYR A 192 20.69 -6.73 10.18
C TYR A 192 21.58 -5.73 10.93
N GLU A 193 22.79 -6.16 11.31
CA GLU A 193 23.77 -5.31 12.01
C GLU A 193 24.21 -4.13 11.13
N GLU A 194 24.51 -4.37 9.85
CA GLU A 194 24.87 -3.33 8.89
C GLU A 194 23.73 -2.34 8.66
N ARG A 195 22.48 -2.81 8.68
CA ARG A 195 21.31 -1.93 8.54
C ARG A 195 21.10 -1.07 9.79
N SER A 196 21.25 -1.66 10.97
CA SER A 196 21.12 -0.99 12.26
C SER A 196 22.24 0.02 12.50
N ASN A 197 23.46 -0.29 12.04
CA ASN A 197 24.62 0.60 12.14
C ASN A 197 25.37 0.75 10.80
N PRO A 198 24.91 1.66 9.92
CA PRO A 198 25.51 1.84 8.58
C PRO A 198 26.97 2.31 8.58
N GLU A 199 27.48 2.81 9.71
CA GLU A 199 28.86 3.32 9.84
C GLU A 199 29.90 2.18 9.74
N ILE A 200 29.51 0.93 9.99
CA ILE A 200 30.41 -0.23 9.88
C ILE A 200 30.65 -0.64 8.42
N ILE A 201 29.85 -0.13 7.47
CA ILE A 201 29.91 -0.51 6.05
C ILE A 201 31.14 0.13 5.38
N LYS A 202 32.27 -0.57 5.47
CA LYS A 202 33.56 -0.22 4.83
C LYS A 202 33.79 -0.99 3.52
N GLY A 203 34.98 -0.90 2.94
CA GLY A 203 35.32 -1.43 1.61
C GLY A 203 34.93 -2.91 1.38
N SER A 204 35.31 -3.82 2.29
CA SER A 204 34.99 -5.25 2.16
C SER A 204 33.48 -5.51 2.15
N ARG A 205 32.74 -4.88 3.07
CA ARG A 205 31.26 -4.98 3.15
C ARG A 205 30.59 -4.37 1.93
N LYS A 206 31.07 -3.22 1.44
CA LYS A 206 30.56 -2.59 0.20
C LYS A 206 30.72 -3.51 -1.01
N LYS A 207 31.86 -4.19 -1.13
CA LYS A 207 32.11 -5.16 -2.21
C LYS A 207 31.14 -6.35 -2.11
N ARG A 208 30.93 -6.91 -0.91
CA ARG A 208 29.94 -7.97 -0.68
C ARG A 208 28.52 -7.52 -1.05
N ILE A 209 28.11 -6.35 -0.58
CA ILE A 209 26.77 -5.79 -0.84
C ILE A 209 26.57 -5.53 -2.32
N SER A 210 27.58 -4.99 -3.03
CA SER A 210 27.48 -4.72 -4.46
C SER A 210 27.31 -6.02 -5.26
N PHE A 211 28.03 -7.08 -4.90
CA PHE A 211 27.83 -8.39 -5.53
C PHE A 211 26.45 -8.99 -5.24
N GLY A 212 26.00 -8.96 -3.97
CA GLY A 212 24.70 -9.50 -3.59
C GLY A 212 23.51 -8.74 -4.20
N SER A 213 23.67 -7.46 -4.52
CA SER A 213 22.61 -6.64 -5.13
C SER A 213 22.71 -6.51 -6.64
N GLY A 214 23.74 -7.05 -7.28
CA GLY A 214 23.98 -6.87 -8.72
C GLY A 214 24.30 -5.42 -9.10
N THR A 215 24.84 -4.63 -8.16
CA THR A 215 25.10 -3.19 -8.32
C THR A 215 26.60 -2.88 -8.31
N LYS A 216 26.96 -1.65 -8.68
CA LYS A 216 28.35 -1.16 -8.56
C LYS A 216 28.62 -0.64 -7.15
N ILE A 217 29.87 -0.72 -6.68
CA ILE A 217 30.30 -0.14 -5.39
C ILE A 217 29.97 1.36 -5.30
N GLN A 218 30.01 2.07 -6.43
CA GLN A 218 29.62 3.48 -6.52
C GLN A 218 28.14 3.71 -6.16
N GLU A 219 27.24 2.81 -6.58
CA GLU A 219 25.81 2.89 -6.27
C GLU A 219 25.57 2.63 -4.77
N VAL A 220 26.32 1.70 -4.16
CA VAL A 220 26.30 1.49 -2.70
C VAL A 220 26.75 2.74 -1.94
N ASN A 221 27.83 3.38 -2.39
CA ASN A 221 28.31 4.64 -1.80
C ASN A 221 27.28 5.76 -1.94
N PHE A 222 26.64 5.85 -3.11
CA PHE A 222 25.60 6.82 -3.38
C PHE A 222 24.42 6.64 -2.42
N LEU A 223 23.94 5.41 -2.24
CA LEU A 223 22.87 5.08 -1.29
C LEU A 223 23.22 5.50 0.13
N LEU A 224 24.42 5.17 0.61
CA LEU A 224 24.85 5.53 1.97
C LEU A 224 24.88 7.05 2.17
N LYS A 225 25.31 7.81 1.15
CA LYS A 225 25.27 9.28 1.17
C LYS A 225 23.83 9.80 1.22
N LYS A 226 22.93 9.25 0.40
CA LYS A 226 21.50 9.61 0.42
C LYS A 226 20.83 9.29 1.75
N PHE A 227 21.15 8.15 2.35
CA PHE A 227 20.68 7.80 3.67
C PHE A 227 21.10 8.83 4.74
N GLN A 228 22.34 9.32 4.69
CA GLN A 228 22.78 10.38 5.61
C GLN A 228 22.01 11.69 5.41
N GLU A 229 21.68 12.05 4.17
CA GLU A 229 20.85 13.21 3.84
C GLU A 229 19.43 13.04 4.40
N ILE A 230 18.81 11.87 4.21
CA ILE A 230 17.49 11.54 4.78
C ILE A 230 17.51 11.59 6.31
N LYS A 231 18.52 11.00 6.94
CA LYS A 231 18.70 10.99 8.40
C LYS A 231 18.80 12.41 8.99
N ARG A 232 19.43 13.34 8.27
CA ARG A 232 19.49 14.77 8.67
C ARG A 232 18.11 15.43 8.60
N ILE A 233 17.34 15.16 7.54
CA ILE A 233 15.98 15.70 7.37
C ILE A 233 15.06 15.16 8.45
N GLU A 234 15.10 13.86 8.75
CA GLU A 234 14.25 13.31 9.81
C GLU A 234 14.60 13.90 11.19
N LYS A 235 15.90 14.09 11.47
CA LYS A 235 16.34 14.74 12.72
C LYS A 235 15.80 16.17 12.82
N SER A 236 15.79 16.93 11.73
CA SER A 236 15.26 18.31 11.72
C SER A 236 13.74 18.35 11.86
N LEU A 237 13.02 17.42 11.22
CA LEU A 237 11.56 17.28 11.35
C LEU A 237 11.16 16.89 12.77
N ARG A 238 11.85 15.94 13.40
CA ARG A 238 11.63 15.57 14.81
C ARG A 238 11.79 16.78 15.72
N LYS A 239 12.88 17.55 15.55
CA LYS A 239 13.13 18.75 16.37
C LYS A 239 12.01 19.79 16.25
N ARG A 240 11.43 19.98 15.04
CA ARG A 240 10.31 20.91 14.83
C ARG A 240 9.00 20.43 15.45
N LYS A 241 8.70 19.13 15.40
CA LYS A 241 7.45 18.56 15.97
C LYS A 241 7.40 18.69 17.50
N PHE A 242 8.57 18.67 18.16
CA PHE A 242 8.72 18.96 19.59
C PHE A 242 8.59 20.45 19.96
N LEU A 243 8.74 21.37 19.00
CA LEU A 243 8.60 22.82 19.22
C LEU A 243 7.19 23.34 18.88
N SER A 244 6.38 22.51 18.20
CA SER A 244 4.98 22.80 17.84
C SER A 244 3.97 22.02 18.69
N SER A 245 4.43 21.41 19.79
CA SER A 245 3.62 20.79 20.84
C SER A 245 3.83 21.59 22.11
#